data_AF-A0AB33JB77-F1
#
_entry.id   AF-A0AB33JB77-F1
#
_cell.length_a   1.000
_cell.length_b   1.000
_cell.length_c   1.000
_cell.angle_alpha   90.00
_cell.angle_beta   90.00
_cell.angle_gamma   90.00
#
_symmetry.space_group_name_H-M   'P 1'
#
loop_
_entity.id
_entity.type
_entity.pdbx_description
1 polymer ?
#
loop_
_entity_poly.entity_id
_entity_poly.type
_entity_poly.pdbx_seq_one_letter_code
_entity_poly.pdbx_strand_id
1 'polypeptide(L)'
;MIKKGEIQKLLMNKEFDIHWSTHKKRLMGASPFHEEWNESKRMSTAGDWLLMAFPVIVFVAFVSSGLIKHELLNYVLGGVLCGIALVVSEFIKPYVTGKRSIGDIEKDAKEFYFKKYQETGRLP
;
A
#
# COMPACT_ATOMS: atom_id res chain seq x y z
N MET A 1 24.35 0.11 29.92
CA MET A 1 23.42 1.13 30.45
C MET A 1 22.86 1.91 29.26
N ILE A 2 21.59 1.72 28.92
CA ILE A 2 20.93 2.54 27.90
C ILE A 2 20.76 3.94 28.49
N LYS A 3 21.22 4.99 27.77
CA LYS A 3 21.12 6.38 28.25
C LYS A 3 19.64 6.75 28.38
N LYS A 4 19.28 7.43 29.47
CA LYS A 4 17.89 7.85 29.79
C LYS A 4 17.19 8.57 28.61
N GLY A 5 17.94 9.34 27.81
CA GLY A 5 17.43 10.00 26.60
C GLY A 5 17.06 9.05 25.45
N GLU A 6 17.72 7.90 25.30
CA GLU A 6 17.35 6.92 24.28
C GLU A 6 16.06 6.18 24.63
N ILE A 7 15.85 5.89 25.92
CA ILE A 7 14.60 5.30 26.41
C ILE A 7 13.42 6.24 26.14
N GLN A 8 13.60 7.54 26.39
CA GLN A 8 12.56 8.53 26.14
C GLN A 8 12.22 8.66 24.66
N LYS A 9 13.22 8.65 23.77
CA LYS A 9 13.02 8.64 22.31
C LYS A 9 12.30 7.38 21.83
N LEU A 10 12.65 6.22 22.38
CA LEU A 10 12.00 4.95 22.06
C LEU A 10 10.53 4.92 22.48
N LEU A 11 10.21 5.44 23.67
CA LEU A 11 8.84 5.53 24.17
C LEU A 11 8.00 6.47 23.29
N MET A 12 8.54 7.64 22.96
CA MET A 12 7.90 8.62 22.09
C MET A 12 7.61 8.07 20.69
N ASN A 13 8.56 7.33 20.09
CA ASN A 13 8.33 6.66 18.81
C ASN A 13 7.20 5.63 18.90
N LYS A 14 7.21 4.79 19.94
CA LYS A 14 6.18 3.76 20.14
C LYS A 14 4.80 4.37 20.35
N GLU A 15 4.71 5.42 21.16
CA GLU A 15 3.46 6.13 21.42
C GLU A 15 2.86 6.70 20.13
N PHE A 16 3.70 7.36 19.32
CA PHE A 16 3.28 7.85 18.02
C PHE A 16 2.88 6.73 17.06
N ASP A 17 3.63 5.62 16.99
CA ASP A 17 3.32 4.49 16.12
C ASP A 17 1.99 3.82 16.47
N ILE A 18 1.69 3.67 17.76
CA ILE A 18 0.40 3.16 18.24
C ILE A 18 -0.71 4.14 17.86
N HIS A 19 -0.50 5.44 18.08
CA HIS A 19 -1.49 6.45 17.75
C HIS A 19 -1.76 6.53 16.24
N TRP A 20 -0.70 6.48 15.43
CA TRP A 20 -0.75 6.47 13.98
C TRP A 20 -1.52 5.25 13.48
N SER A 21 -1.17 4.04 13.94
CA SER A 21 -1.85 2.81 13.51
C SER A 21 -3.34 2.80 13.88
N THR A 22 -3.70 3.38 15.03
CA THR A 22 -5.09 3.45 15.52
C THR A 22 -5.92 4.48 14.75
N HIS A 23 -5.34 5.66 14.44
CA HIS A 23 -6.08 6.79 13.87
C HIS A 23 -5.75 7.09 12.40
N LYS A 24 -4.99 6.22 11.72
CA LYS A 24 -4.47 6.42 10.36
C LYS A 24 -5.50 7.01 9.39
N LYS A 25 -6.70 6.42 9.29
CA LYS A 25 -7.73 6.90 8.33
C LYS A 25 -8.15 8.34 8.61
N ARG A 26 -8.36 8.70 9.89
CA ARG A 26 -8.71 10.05 10.33
C ARG A 26 -7.57 11.03 10.04
N LEU A 27 -6.34 10.64 10.36
CA LEU A 27 -5.14 11.45 10.15
C LEU A 27 -4.86 11.69 8.66
N MET A 28 -4.96 10.65 7.82
CA MET A 28 -4.88 10.79 6.36
C MET A 28 -6.01 11.67 5.81
N GLY A 29 -7.21 11.57 6.38
CA GLY A 29 -8.36 12.42 6.09
C GLY A 29 -8.13 13.91 6.32
N ALA A 30 -7.41 14.25 7.39
CA ALA A 30 -7.09 15.62 7.78
C ALA A 30 -5.69 16.08 7.32
N SER A 31 -4.96 15.22 6.62
CA SER A 31 -3.61 15.51 6.16
C SER A 31 -3.62 16.44 4.94
N PRO A 32 -2.57 17.24 4.72
CA PRO A 32 -2.41 17.97 3.46
C PRO A 32 -2.30 17.05 2.24
N PHE A 33 -2.05 15.75 2.45
CA PHE A 33 -1.97 14.73 1.40
C PHE A 33 -3.32 14.03 1.13
N HIS A 34 -4.43 14.54 1.69
CA HIS A 34 -5.74 13.88 1.59
C HIS A 34 -6.22 13.72 0.14
N GLU A 35 -6.10 14.77 -0.66
CA GLU A 35 -6.55 14.77 -2.05
C GLU A 35 -5.74 13.78 -2.89
N GLU A 36 -4.41 13.81 -2.76
CA GLU A 36 -3.50 12.87 -3.41
C GLU A 36 -3.78 11.42 -2.99
N TRP A 37 -4.03 11.18 -1.69
CA TRP A 37 -4.40 9.86 -1.17
C TRP A 37 -5.72 9.34 -1.73
N ASN A 38 -6.71 10.21 -1.94
CA ASN A 38 -7.98 9.83 -2.55
C ASN A 38 -7.85 9.61 -4.06
N GLU A 39 -7.06 10.43 -4.74
CA GLU A 39 -6.81 10.30 -6.18
C GLU A 39 -6.06 9.00 -6.51
N SER A 40 -5.06 8.63 -5.70
CA SER A 40 -4.33 7.36 -5.82
C SER A 40 -5.20 6.12 -5.58
N LYS A 41 -6.31 6.26 -4.86
CA LYS A 41 -7.28 5.17 -4.65
C LYS A 41 -8.32 5.06 -5.77
N ARG A 42 -8.64 6.15 -6.45
CA ARG A 42 -9.64 6.13 -7.52
C ARG A 42 -9.09 5.40 -8.73
N MET A 43 -9.90 4.54 -9.33
CA MET A 43 -9.64 3.98 -10.66
C MET A 43 -10.07 4.99 -11.71
N SER A 44 -9.21 5.96 -11.98
CA SER A 44 -9.51 7.08 -12.89
C SER A 44 -8.71 7.04 -14.19
N THR A 45 -7.69 6.18 -14.27
CA THR A 45 -6.82 6.09 -15.44
C THR A 45 -7.09 4.81 -16.23
N ALA A 46 -6.85 4.84 -17.55
CA ALA A 46 -6.89 3.62 -18.38
C ALA A 46 -5.90 2.56 -17.86
N GLY A 47 -4.78 2.98 -17.28
CA GLY A 47 -3.81 2.10 -16.62
C GLY A 47 -4.39 1.35 -15.43
N ASP A 48 -5.23 1.99 -14.60
CA ASP A 48 -5.89 1.32 -13.47
C ASP A 48 -6.79 0.16 -13.95
N TRP A 49 -7.55 0.39 -15.02
CA TRP A 49 -8.42 -0.62 -15.62
C TRP A 49 -7.64 -1.76 -16.27
N LEU A 50 -6.54 -1.44 -16.95
CA LEU A 50 -5.67 -2.43 -17.59
C LEU A 50 -4.97 -3.32 -16.56
N LEU A 51 -4.47 -2.72 -15.48
CA LEU A 51 -3.83 -3.47 -14.38
C LEU A 51 -4.82 -4.34 -13.61
N MET A 52 -6.09 -3.94 -13.52
CA MET A 52 -7.14 -4.79 -12.94
C MET A 52 -7.46 -5.98 -13.85
N ALA A 53 -7.48 -5.79 -15.17
CA ALA A 53 -7.77 -6.86 -16.12
C ALA A 53 -6.62 -7.86 -16.28
N PHE A 54 -5.37 -7.40 -16.12
CA PHE A 54 -4.16 -8.19 -16.37
C PHE A 54 -4.11 -9.54 -15.63
N PRO A 55 -4.37 -9.64 -14.31
CA PRO A 55 -4.39 -10.92 -13.59
C PRO A 55 -5.41 -11.93 -14.13
N VAL A 56 -6.57 -11.45 -14.58
CA VAL A 56 -7.61 -12.30 -15.20
C VAL A 56 -7.11 -12.83 -16.54
N ILE A 57 -6.46 -12.00 -17.36
CA ILE A 57 -5.87 -12.41 -18.62
C ILE A 57 -4.79 -13.47 -18.39
N VAL A 58 -3.90 -13.27 -17.41
CA VAL A 58 -2.86 -14.24 -17.03
C VAL A 58 -3.47 -15.57 -16.59
N PHE A 59 -4.50 -15.53 -15.75
CA PHE A 59 -5.21 -16.72 -15.29
C PHE A 59 -5.83 -17.50 -16.46
N VAL A 60 -6.61 -16.83 -17.31
CA VAL A 60 -7.31 -17.46 -18.43
C VAL A 60 -6.31 -18.02 -19.43
N ALA A 61 -5.26 -17.26 -19.77
CA ALA A 61 -4.21 -17.73 -20.67
C ALA A 61 -3.48 -18.96 -20.13
N PHE A 62 -3.16 -18.98 -18.83
CA PHE A 62 -2.51 -20.12 -18.19
C PHE A 62 -3.41 -21.35 -18.17
N VAL A 63 -4.64 -21.23 -17.68
CA VAL A 63 -5.57 -22.38 -17.58
C VAL A 63 -5.92 -22.93 -18.97
N SER A 64 -6.02 -22.06 -19.99
CA SER A 64 -6.36 -22.44 -21.37
C SER A 64 -5.17 -22.98 -22.17
N SER A 65 -3.94 -22.88 -21.65
CA SER A 65 -2.72 -23.30 -22.36
C SER A 65 -2.59 -24.81 -22.53
N GLY A 66 -3.34 -25.62 -21.77
CA GLY A 66 -3.24 -27.07 -21.78
C GLY A 66 -1.93 -27.63 -21.18
N LEU A 67 -1.13 -26.81 -20.51
CA LEU A 67 0.15 -27.21 -19.91
C LEU A 67 0.00 -28.24 -18.78
N ILE A 68 -1.10 -28.16 -18.02
CA ILE A 68 -1.41 -29.08 -16.92
C ILE A 68 -2.66 -29.87 -17.30
N LYS A 69 -2.53 -31.19 -17.47
CA LYS A 69 -3.66 -32.07 -17.82
C LYS A 69 -4.66 -32.27 -16.68
N HIS A 70 -4.20 -32.19 -15.43
CA HIS A 70 -5.07 -32.35 -14.27
C HIS A 70 -5.81 -31.06 -13.98
N GLU A 71 -7.13 -31.06 -14.18
CA GLU A 71 -7.95 -29.84 -14.15
C GLU A 71 -7.86 -29.09 -12.81
N LEU A 72 -8.04 -29.77 -11.68
CA LEU A 72 -7.95 -29.12 -10.37
C LEU A 72 -6.60 -28.45 -10.12
N LEU A 73 -5.50 -29.14 -10.46
CA LEU A 73 -4.15 -28.61 -10.30
C LEU A 73 -3.89 -27.41 -11.23
N ASN A 74 -4.43 -27.45 -12.45
CA ASN A 74 -4.36 -26.35 -13.41
C ASN A 74 -5.03 -25.09 -12.86
N TYR A 75 -6.23 -25.22 -12.29
CA TYR A 75 -6.92 -24.10 -11.66
C TYR A 75 -6.19 -23.57 -10.41
N VAL A 76 -5.65 -24.45 -9.56
CA VAL A 76 -4.88 -24.03 -8.38
C VAL A 76 -3.64 -23.24 -8.80
N LEU A 77 -2.85 -23.74 -9.74
CA LEU A 77 -1.65 -23.05 -10.22
C LEU A 77 -1.99 -21.75 -10.95
N GLY A 78 -3.07 -21.74 -11.74
CA GLY A 78 -3.61 -20.52 -12.33
C GLY A 78 -3.96 -19.48 -11.26
N GLY A 79 -4.63 -19.89 -10.18
CA GLY A 79 -4.97 -19.03 -9.05
C GLY A 79 -3.74 -18.42 -8.37
N VAL A 80 -2.69 -19.23 -8.19
CA VAL A 80 -1.40 -18.75 -7.66
C VAL A 80 -0.78 -17.70 -8.59
N LEU A 81 -0.75 -17.96 -9.90
CA LEU A 81 -0.23 -17.01 -10.89
C LEU A 81 -1.05 -15.71 -10.94
N CYS A 82 -2.38 -15.81 -10.83
CA CYS A 82 -3.26 -14.66 -10.73
C CYS A 82 -2.94 -13.81 -9.50
N GLY A 83 -2.73 -14.46 -8.34
CA GLY A 83 -2.29 -13.78 -7.11
C GLY A 83 -0.96 -13.06 -7.27
N ILE A 84 0.02 -13.70 -7.91
CA ILE A 84 1.32 -13.07 -8.22
C ILE A 84 1.14 -11.88 -9.15
N ALA A 85 0.35 -12.03 -10.22
CA ALA A 85 0.06 -10.96 -11.17
C ALA A 85 -0.60 -9.75 -10.47
N LEU A 86 -1.54 -9.98 -9.54
CA LEU A 86 -2.15 -8.92 -8.74
C LEU A 86 -1.11 -8.14 -7.93
N VAL A 87 -0.21 -8.84 -7.25
CA VAL A 87 0.86 -8.19 -6.47
C VAL A 87 1.75 -7.36 -7.39
N VAL A 88 2.17 -7.92 -8.53
CA VAL A 88 3.00 -7.21 -9.51
C VAL A 88 2.27 -5.97 -10.04
N SER A 89 0.98 -6.07 -10.35
CA SER A 89 0.14 -4.96 -10.82
C SER A 89 0.13 -3.79 -9.85
N GLU A 90 0.03 -4.03 -8.54
CA GLU A 90 0.10 -2.98 -7.52
C GLU A 90 1.47 -2.32 -7.46
N PHE A 91 2.56 -3.08 -7.66
CA PHE A 91 3.92 -2.52 -7.69
C PHE A 91 4.20 -1.66 -8.93
N ILE A 92 3.67 -2.05 -10.10
CA ILE A 92 3.88 -1.29 -11.34
C ILE A 92 2.90 -0.14 -11.52
N LYS A 93 1.79 -0.12 -10.76
CA LYS A 93 0.74 0.90 -10.82
C LYS A 93 1.25 2.33 -10.81
N PRO A 94 2.23 2.72 -9.98
CA PRO A 94 2.76 4.09 -9.99
C PRO A 94 3.42 4.46 -11.32
N TYR A 95 4.08 3.51 -11.98
CA TYR A 95 4.79 3.72 -13.25
C TYR A 95 3.84 3.77 -14.45
N VAL A 96 2.73 3.03 -14.39
CA VAL A 96 1.75 2.95 -15.49
C VAL A 96 0.74 4.11 -15.43
N THR A 97 0.34 4.50 -14.22
CA THR A 97 -0.75 5.49 -14.02
C THR A 97 -0.24 6.89 -13.76
N GLY A 98 1.06 7.06 -13.49
CA GLY A 98 1.67 8.33 -13.07
C GLY A 98 1.26 8.77 -11.67
N LYS A 99 0.43 7.98 -10.97
CA LYS A 99 -0.01 8.28 -9.60
C LYS A 99 1.06 7.86 -8.61
N ARG A 100 1.21 8.64 -7.55
CA ARG A 100 2.11 8.27 -6.46
C ARG A 100 1.56 7.08 -5.69
N SER A 101 2.44 6.18 -5.25
CA SER A 101 2.06 5.01 -4.46
C SER A 101 1.39 5.44 -3.14
N ILE A 102 0.31 4.77 -2.77
CA ILE A 102 -0.37 4.99 -1.48
C ILE A 102 0.62 4.81 -0.32
N GLY A 103 1.55 3.86 -0.43
CA GLY A 103 2.57 3.63 0.60
C GLY A 103 3.50 4.82 0.79
N ASP A 104 3.87 5.51 -0.29
CA ASP A 104 4.74 6.69 -0.22
C ASP A 104 3.99 7.89 0.34
N ILE A 105 2.72 8.07 -0.06
CA ILE A 105 1.86 9.13 0.47
C ILE A 105 1.64 8.96 1.98
N GLU A 106 1.36 7.74 2.42
CA GLU A 106 1.17 7.44 3.84
C GLU A 106 2.47 7.58 4.65
N LYS A 107 3.62 7.25 4.05
CA LYS A 107 4.93 7.47 4.67
C LYS A 107 5.20 8.96 4.88
N ASP A 108 4.98 9.79 3.86
CA ASP A 108 5.14 11.24 3.96
C ASP A 108 4.21 11.85 5.00
N ALA A 109 2.95 11.43 5.01
CA ALA A 109 1.98 11.87 6.01
C ALA A 109 2.42 11.47 7.43
N LYS A 110 2.91 10.23 7.61
CA LYS A 110 3.45 9.76 8.89
C LYS A 110 4.65 10.59 9.34
N GLU A 111 5.59 10.87 8.44
CA GLU A 111 6.77 11.69 8.73
C GLU A 111 6.40 13.14 9.07
N PHE A 112 5.43 13.72 8.35
CA PHE A 112 4.91 15.06 8.62
C PHE A 112 4.32 15.17 10.04
N TYR A 113 3.43 14.24 10.40
CA TYR A 113 2.82 14.23 11.73
C TYR A 113 3.81 13.89 12.85
N PHE A 114 4.80 13.05 12.57
CA PHE A 114 5.84 12.71 13.52
C PHE A 114 6.75 13.91 13.82
N LYS A 115 7.15 14.68 12.80
CA LYS A 115 7.90 15.94 12.98
C LYS A 115 7.10 16.95 13.81
N LYS A 116 5.81 17.12 13.51
CA LYS A 116 4.93 18.00 14.28
C LYS A 116 4.79 17.55 15.74
N TYR A 117 4.73 16.25 16.00
CA TYR A 117 4.74 15.70 17.35
C TYR A 117 6.06 15.97 18.07
N GLN A 118 7.20 15.90 17.38
CA GLN A 118 8.50 16.25 17.95
C GLN A 118 8.63 17.72 18.34
N GLU A 119 8.07 18.62 17.53
CA GLU A 119 8.13 20.07 17.78
C GLU A 119 7.15 20.52 18.86
N THR A 120 5.93 19.95 18.86
CA THR A 120 4.84 20.41 19.74
C THR A 120 4.66 19.58 21.01
N GLY A 121 5.23 18.36 21.04
CA GLY A 121 4.98 17.38 22.09
C GLY A 121 3.54 16.86 22.15
N ARG A 122 2.69 17.19 21.16
CA ARG A 122 1.26 16.84 21.15
C ARG A 122 0.94 15.94 19.97
N LEU A 123 0.24 14.83 20.25
CA LEU A 123 -0.23 13.93 19.21
C LEU A 123 -1.32 14.60 18.35
N PRO A 124 -1.31 14.39 17.02
CA PRO A 124 -2.27 14.97 16.10
C PRO A 124 -3.66 14.30 16.07
#